data_AF-A0A349EFW1-F1
#
_entry.id   AF-A0A349EFW1-F1
#
_cell.length_a   1.000
_cell.length_b   1.000
_cell.length_c   1.000
_cell.angle_alpha   90.00
_cell.angle_beta   90.00
_cell.angle_gamma   90.00
#
_symmetry.space_group_name_H-M   'P 1'
#
loop_
_entity.id
_entity.type
_entity.pdbx_description
1 polymer ?
#
loop_
_entity_poly.entity_id
_entity_poly.type
_entity_poly.pdbx_seq_one_letter_code
_entity_poly.pdbx_strand_id
1 'polypeptide(L)'
;QLDLTTLEKYPTEFIDDRLRNRRSDVIWRVRWGFDWLYLYILLEFQSGVHRFMAGRLLTYIDLLYQDLIHSRQLPGRPKRLPAVLPIVLYNGRKRWTAPTNLMDLIEPA
;
A
#
# COMPACT_ATOMS: atom_id res chain seq x y z
N GLN A 1 4.94 -20.38 -2.14
CA GLN A 1 4.31 -20.45 -0.82
C GLN A 1 4.57 -19.14 -0.08
N LEU A 2 3.62 -18.64 0.70
CA LEU A 2 3.78 -17.45 1.54
C LEU A 2 4.46 -17.85 2.85
N ASP A 3 5.55 -17.19 3.21
CA ASP A 3 6.32 -17.47 4.44
C ASP A 3 6.18 -16.34 5.46
N LEU A 4 5.23 -16.51 6.39
CA LEU A 4 4.91 -15.50 7.42
C LEU A 4 6.04 -15.29 8.43
N THR A 5 7.04 -16.18 8.53
CA THR A 5 8.18 -15.99 9.44
C THR A 5 9.12 -14.88 8.98
N THR A 6 9.05 -14.52 7.69
CA THR A 6 9.83 -13.44 7.06
C THR A 6 9.13 -12.09 7.09
N LEU A 7 7.99 -12.01 7.77
CA LEU A 7 7.17 -10.83 7.84
C LEU A 7 7.93 -9.73 8.63
N GLU A 8 8.28 -8.65 7.95
CA GLU A 8 9.03 -7.55 8.55
C GLU A 8 8.46 -6.18 8.14
N LYS A 9 8.60 -5.21 9.03
CA LYS A 9 8.19 -3.83 8.77
C LYS A 9 9.18 -3.18 7.79
N TYR A 10 8.68 -2.60 6.71
CA TYR A 10 9.51 -1.83 5.79
C TYR A 10 9.77 -0.43 6.38
N PRO A 11 11.03 0.01 6.49
CA PRO A 11 11.36 1.31 7.05
C PRO A 11 10.87 2.44 6.14
N THR A 12 9.90 3.20 6.62
CA THR A 12 9.23 4.30 5.89
C THR A 12 9.97 5.64 5.96
N GLU A 13 11.19 5.68 6.48
CA GLU A 13 11.94 6.92 6.75
C GLU A 13 12.22 7.76 5.50
N PHE A 14 12.22 7.15 4.31
CA PHE A 14 12.45 7.81 3.02
C PHE A 14 11.18 8.20 2.27
N ILE A 15 10.01 7.71 2.68
CA ILE A 15 8.74 8.07 2.05
C ILE A 15 8.25 9.39 2.67
N ASP A 16 8.98 10.47 2.37
CA ASP A 16 8.72 11.92 2.48
C ASP A 16 7.77 12.43 3.60
N ASP A 17 8.02 13.66 4.08
CA ASP A 17 7.21 14.37 5.09
C ASP A 17 5.70 14.44 4.75
N ARG A 18 5.33 14.18 3.50
CA ARG A 18 3.95 14.04 3.00
C ARG A 18 3.17 12.84 3.58
N LEU A 19 3.83 11.72 3.89
CA LEU A 19 3.21 10.57 4.57
C LEU A 19 3.15 10.79 6.10
N ARG A 20 4.07 11.60 6.64
CA ARG A 20 4.21 11.86 8.09
C ARG A 20 2.96 12.45 8.74
N ASN A 21 2.14 13.17 7.97
CA ASN A 21 0.83 13.68 8.42
C ASN A 21 -0.28 12.62 8.47
N ARG A 22 -0.01 11.38 8.05
CA ARG A 22 -0.98 10.28 7.98
C ARG A 22 -0.56 9.11 8.88
N ARG A 23 -0.21 9.45 10.13
CA ARG A 23 0.38 8.66 11.24
C ARG A 23 -0.05 7.19 11.46
N SER A 24 -1.00 6.65 10.70
CA SER A 24 -1.59 5.32 10.90
C SER A 24 -1.40 4.37 9.72
N ASP A 25 -0.49 4.64 8.79
CA ASP A 25 -0.10 3.68 7.76
C ASP A 25 1.17 2.89 8.14
N VAL A 26 1.18 1.62 7.74
CA VAL A 26 2.31 0.72 7.99
C VAL A 26 2.54 -0.14 6.75
N ILE A 27 3.79 -0.19 6.30
CA ILE A 27 4.23 -1.04 5.21
C ILE A 27 4.97 -2.23 5.81
N TRP A 28 4.56 -3.43 5.39
CA TRP A 28 5.26 -4.67 5.71
C TRP A 28 5.67 -5.35 4.43
N ARG A 29 6.65 -6.24 4.50
CA ARG A 29 6.96 -7.15 3.41
C ARG A 29 7.10 -8.57 3.93
N VAL A 30 6.79 -9.51 3.05
CA VAL A 30 6.81 -10.95 3.33
C VAL A 30 7.29 -11.68 2.10
N ARG A 31 8.04 -12.77 2.29
CA ARG A 31 8.49 -13.62 1.19
C ARG A 31 7.33 -14.42 0.62
N TRP A 32 7.20 -14.38 -0.70
CA TRP A 32 6.26 -15.21 -1.45
C TRP A 32 7.02 -15.96 -2.54
N GLY A 33 7.46 -17.18 -2.22
CA GLY A 33 8.39 -17.93 -3.07
C GLY A 33 9.74 -17.24 -3.19
N PHE A 34 10.17 -16.92 -4.41
CA PHE A 34 11.43 -16.21 -4.67
C PHE A 34 11.31 -14.69 -4.62
N ASP A 35 10.08 -14.17 -4.59
CA ASP A 35 9.79 -12.75 -4.65
C ASP A 35 9.34 -12.20 -3.29
N TRP A 36 9.24 -10.87 -3.23
CA TRP A 36 8.71 -10.15 -2.08
C TRP A 36 7.31 -9.62 -2.40
N LEU A 37 6.40 -9.80 -1.45
CA LEU A 37 5.08 -9.18 -1.43
C LEU A 37 5.08 -8.07 -0.39
N TYR A 38 4.69 -6.87 -0.80
CA TYR A 38 4.51 -5.73 0.10
C TYR A 38 3.05 -5.65 0.53
N LEU A 39 2.83 -5.48 1.83
CA LEU A 39 1.53 -5.24 2.42
C LEU A 39 1.45 -3.75 2.78
N TYR A 40 0.61 -3.00 2.10
CA TYR A 40 0.37 -1.59 2.43
C TYR A 40 -0.87 -1.51 3.30
N ILE A 41 -0.70 -1.34 4.61
CA ILE A 41 -1.82 -1.32 5.56
C ILE A 41 -2.12 0.12 5.95
N LEU A 42 -3.30 0.61 5.56
CA LEU A 42 -3.82 1.90 5.98
C LEU A 42 -4.86 1.70 7.07
N LEU A 43 -4.65 2.31 8.24
CA LEU A 43 -5.64 2.34 9.30
C LEU A 43 -6.48 3.63 9.18
N GLU A 44 -7.78 3.51 9.00
CA GLU A 44 -8.72 4.64 8.88
C GLU A 44 -9.68 4.63 10.07
N PHE A 45 -9.38 5.46 11.08
CA PHE A 45 -9.99 5.33 12.41
C PHE A 45 -11.22 6.19 12.70
N GLN A 46 -11.57 7.22 11.93
CA GLN A 46 -12.82 7.96 12.22
C GLN A 46 -13.29 9.00 11.20
N SER A 47 -12.67 9.14 10.02
CA SER A 47 -13.26 9.93 8.94
C SER A 47 -14.16 9.03 8.08
N GLY A 48 -15.31 9.52 7.61
CA GLY A 48 -16.24 8.71 6.82
C GLY A 48 -15.59 8.03 5.60
N VAL A 49 -16.30 7.10 4.97
CA VAL A 49 -15.78 6.40 3.78
C VAL A 49 -15.52 7.41 2.66
N HIS A 50 -14.25 7.65 2.33
CA HIS A 50 -13.87 8.56 1.26
C HIS A 50 -14.04 7.85 -0.10
N ARG A 51 -14.91 8.39 -0.97
CA ARG A 51 -15.27 7.75 -2.26
C ARG A 51 -14.05 7.37 -3.11
N PHE A 52 -13.02 8.23 -3.13
CA PHE A 52 -11.81 8.02 -3.94
C PHE A 52 -10.68 7.29 -3.21
N MET A 53 -10.99 6.43 -2.24
CA MET A 53 -9.95 5.72 -1.46
C MET A 53 -9.05 4.85 -2.36
N ALA A 54 -9.59 4.16 -3.36
CA ALA A 54 -8.77 3.36 -4.27
C ALA A 54 -7.73 4.21 -5.04
N GLY A 55 -8.08 5.44 -5.44
CA GLY A 55 -7.13 6.39 -6.02
C GLY A 55 -6.06 6.85 -5.03
N ARG A 56 -6.43 7.06 -3.76
CA ARG A 56 -5.46 7.39 -2.70
C ARG A 56 -4.47 6.23 -2.45
N LEU A 57 -4.94 4.99 -2.49
CA LEU A 57 -4.08 3.80 -2.39
C LEU A 57 -3.11 3.72 -3.57
N LEU A 58 -3.55 4.06 -4.79
CA LEU A 58 -2.66 4.12 -5.95
C LEU A 58 -1.50 5.11 -5.73
N THR A 59 -1.77 6.31 -5.22
CA THR A 59 -0.72 7.30 -4.90
C THR A 59 0.30 6.74 -3.91
N TYR A 60 -0.14 5.97 -2.91
CA TYR A 60 0.77 5.37 -1.94
C TYR A 60 1.63 4.26 -2.51
N ILE A 61 1.03 3.41 -3.35
CA ILE A 61 1.75 2.36 -4.07
C ILE A 61 2.83 3.01 -4.96
N ASP A 62 2.50 4.09 -5.65
CA ASP A 62 3.45 4.85 -6.47
C ASP A 62 4.59 5.44 -5.63
N LEU A 63 4.30 6.08 -4.49
CA LEU A 63 5.33 6.60 -3.58
C LEU A 63 6.26 5.50 -3.05
N LEU A 64 5.73 4.31 -2.72
CA LEU A 64 6.53 3.16 -2.35
C LEU A 64 7.44 2.70 -3.50
N TYR A 65 6.93 2.64 -4.72
CA TYR A 65 7.76 2.27 -5.87
C TYR A 65 8.85 3.30 -6.15
N GLN A 66 8.54 4.59 -6.07
CA GLN A 66 9.54 5.64 -6.20
C GLN A 66 10.65 5.48 -5.16
N ASP A 67 10.30 5.21 -3.89
CA ASP A 67 11.28 4.95 -2.83
C ASP A 67 12.17 3.73 -3.13
N LEU A 68 11.58 2.61 -3.53
CA LEU A 68 12.32 1.39 -3.88
C LEU A 68 13.27 1.59 -5.06
N ILE A 69 12.85 2.37 -6.06
CA ILE A 69 13.68 2.72 -7.23
C ILE A 69 14.85 3.61 -6.80
N HIS A 70 14.58 4.69 -6.04
CA HIS A 70 15.62 5.63 -5.61
C HIS A 70 16.64 4.98 -4.68
N SER A 71 16.18 4.16 -3.74
CA SER A 71 17.05 3.45 -2.79
C SER A 71 17.75 2.23 -3.38
N ARG A 72 17.49 1.88 -4.65
CA ARG A 72 17.99 0.67 -5.34
C ARG A 72 17.68 -0.63 -4.58
N GLN A 73 16.59 -0.66 -3.81
CA GLN A 73 16.16 -1.80 -3.01
C GLN A 73 15.15 -2.71 -3.74
N LEU A 74 15.11 -2.68 -5.07
CA LEU A 74 14.18 -3.51 -5.85
C LEU A 74 14.42 -5.00 -5.54
N PRO A 75 13.47 -5.68 -4.90
CA PRO A 75 13.63 -7.09 -4.55
C PRO A 75 13.33 -8.00 -5.75
N GLY A 76 14.01 -9.15 -5.81
CA GLY A 76 13.70 -10.20 -6.78
C GLY A 76 14.41 -10.01 -8.12
N ARG A 77 13.74 -10.40 -9.23
CA ARG A 77 14.33 -10.33 -10.57
C ARG A 77 14.69 -8.88 -10.93
N PRO A 78 15.89 -8.63 -11.48
CA PRO A 78 16.27 -7.28 -11.87
C PRO A 78 15.26 -6.74 -12.87
N LYS A 79 14.77 -5.51 -12.63
CA LYS A 79 13.88 -4.70 -13.49
C LYS A 79 12.36 -4.91 -13.37
N ARG A 80 11.83 -5.45 -12.26
CA ARG A 80 10.37 -5.43 -12.00
C ARG A 80 10.05 -4.78 -10.65
N LEU A 81 8.89 -4.13 -10.58
CA LEU A 81 8.30 -3.65 -9.34
C LEU A 81 7.73 -4.84 -8.55
N PRO A 82 7.89 -4.86 -7.22
CA PRO A 82 7.32 -5.94 -6.41
C PRO A 82 5.80 -5.85 -6.37
N ALA A 83 5.14 -6.98 -6.11
CA ALA A 83 3.70 -6.98 -5.90
C ALA A 83 3.36 -6.23 -4.60
N VAL A 84 2.29 -5.43 -4.63
CA VAL A 84 1.76 -4.73 -3.46
C VAL A 84 0.31 -5.13 -3.25
N LEU A 85 -0.01 -5.58 -2.05
CA LEU A 85 -1.38 -5.82 -1.59
C LEU A 85 -1.80 -4.64 -0.68
N PRO A 86 -2.65 -3.72 -1.18
CA PRO A 86 -3.20 -2.66 -0.35
C PRO A 86 -4.34 -3.19 0.53
N ILE A 87 -4.29 -2.86 1.82
CA ILE A 87 -5.27 -3.23 2.83
C ILE A 87 -5.71 -1.96 3.56
N VAL A 88 -7.02 -1.71 3.60
CA VAL A 88 -7.59 -0.63 4.42
C VAL A 88 -8.30 -1.28 5.60
N LEU A 89 -7.79 -1.04 6.81
CA LEU A 89 -8.49 -1.40 8.04
C LEU A 89 -9.36 -0.21 8.45
N TYR A 90 -10.64 -0.37 8.21
CA TYR A 90 -11.67 0.63 8.47
C TYR A 90 -12.46 0.26 9.74
N ASN A 91 -12.50 1.18 10.71
CA ASN A 91 -13.26 1.01 11.95
C ASN A 91 -14.36 2.08 12.12
N GLY A 92 -14.96 2.54 11.02
CA GLY A 92 -16.04 3.51 11.08
C GLY A 92 -17.42 2.88 11.28
N ARG A 93 -18.39 3.70 11.70
CA ARG A 93 -19.75 3.24 12.07
C ARG A 93 -20.61 2.81 10.87
N LYS A 94 -20.35 3.34 9.68
CA LYS A 94 -21.15 3.07 8.47
C LYS A 94 -20.50 1.93 7.67
N ARG A 95 -21.29 1.16 6.92
CA ARG A 95 -20.74 0.17 5.99
C ARG A 95 -19.86 0.85 4.95
N TRP A 96 -18.81 0.16 4.48
CA TRP A 96 -18.00 0.60 3.36
C TRP A 96 -18.84 0.70 2.08
N THR A 97 -18.88 1.88 1.45
CA THR A 97 -19.65 2.14 0.22
C THR A 97 -18.81 2.64 -0.94
N ALA A 98 -17.52 2.96 -0.72
CA ALA A 98 -16.65 3.40 -1.80
C ALA A 98 -16.22 2.21 -2.67
N PRO A 99 -15.97 2.44 -3.97
CA PRO A 99 -15.38 1.42 -4.81
C PRO A 99 -14.03 0.93 -4.28
N THR A 100 -13.79 -0.38 -4.41
CA THR A 100 -12.55 -1.04 -3.96
C THR A 100 -11.60 -1.33 -5.12
N ASN A 101 -12.11 -1.32 -6.36
CA ASN A 101 -11.31 -1.36 -7.56
C ASN A 101 -11.12 0.07 -8.10
N LEU A 102 -9.91 0.38 -8.56
CA LEU A 102 -9.60 1.66 -9.20
C LEU A 102 -10.43 1.86 -10.47
N MET A 103 -10.66 0.81 -11.25
CA MET A 103 -11.39 0.90 -12.52
C MET A 103 -12.83 1.41 -12.34
N ASP A 104 -13.45 1.11 -11.19
CA ASP A 104 -14.80 1.57 -10.85
C ASP A 104 -14.87 3.09 -10.56
N LEU A 105 -13.71 3.77 -10.44
CA LEU A 105 -13.61 5.21 -10.27
C LEU A 105 -13.38 5.96 -11.60
N ILE A 106 -13.10 5.25 -12.68
CA ILE A 106 -12.75 5.85 -13.98
C ILE A 106 -14.01 5.89 -14.86
N GLU A 107 -14.27 7.04 -15.48
CA GLU A 107 -15.35 7.15 -16.45
C GLU A 107 -15.05 6.28 -17.69
N PRO A 108 -16.04 5.53 -18.21
CA PRO A 108 -15.89 4.82 -19.48
C PRO A 108 -15.62 5.83 -20.60
N ALA A 109 -14.63 5.55 -21.45
CA ALA A 109 -14.34 6.30 -22.67
C ALA A 109 -15.26 5.90 -23.82
#